data_AF-A0A1E5A3Y4-F1
#
_entry.id   AF-A0A1E5A3Y4-F1
#
_cell.length_a   1.000
_cell.length_b   1.000
_cell.length_c   1.000
_cell.angle_alpha   90.00
_cell.angle_beta   90.00
_cell.angle_gamma   90.00
#
_symmetry.space_group_name_H-M   'P 1'
#
loop_
_entity.id
_entity.type
_entity.pdbx_description
1 polymer ?
#
loop_
_entity_poly.entity_id
_entity_poly.type
_entity_poly.pdbx_seq_one_letter_code
_entity_poly.pdbx_strand_id
1 'polypeptide(L)' 'MNSDTDIESSFVVLDTGLFNDTQTLSAAVQLLDIPPTHTRTLVPDKMTDGDWDDILSLVLSTKRVITL' A
#
# COMPACT_ATOMS: atom_id res chain seq x y z
N MET A 1 -6.32 26.45 -11.44
CA MET A 1 -6.65 25.32 -10.55
C MET A 1 -6.18 24.07 -11.29
N ASN A 2 -4.96 23.61 -10.99
CA ASN A 2 -4.43 22.37 -11.58
C ASN A 2 -4.46 21.31 -10.49
N SER A 3 -5.34 20.34 -10.64
CA SER A 3 -5.51 19.19 -9.73
C SER A 3 -4.95 17.90 -10.33
N ASP A 4 -4.07 18.02 -11.34
CA ASP A 4 -3.51 16.87 -12.05
C ASP A 4 -2.22 16.31 -11.40
N THR A 5 -1.66 17.00 -10.40
CA THR A 5 -0.39 16.61 -9.75
C THR A 5 -0.52 15.52 -8.68
N ASP A 6 -1.73 15.14 -8.24
CA ASP A 6 -1.89 14.22 -7.11
C ASP A 6 -1.93 12.73 -7.49
N ILE A 7 -2.26 12.40 -8.74
CA ILE A 7 -2.39 10.99 -9.17
C ILE A 7 -1.05 10.40 -9.65
N GLU A 8 -0.15 11.23 -10.20
CA GLU A 8 1.14 10.77 -10.77
C GLU A 8 2.05 10.08 -9.75
N SER A 9 1.85 10.36 -8.45
CA SER A 9 2.66 9.82 -7.35
C SER A 9 1.90 8.82 -6.48
N SER A 10 0.74 8.30 -6.91
CA SER A 10 -0.05 7.39 -6.08
C SER A 10 0.54 5.98 -6.04
N PHE A 11 0.93 5.53 -4.86
CA PHE A 11 1.32 4.13 -4.64
C PHE A 11 0.81 3.59 -3.30
N VAL A 12 0.50 2.30 -3.31
CA VAL A 12 0.00 1.56 -2.16
C VAL A 12 1.02 0.51 -1.75
N VAL A 13 1.25 0.41 -0.45
CA VAL A 13 2.05 -0.65 0.16
C VAL A 13 1.11 -1.69 0.75
N LEU A 14 1.23 -2.93 0.28
CA LEU A 14 0.58 -4.10 0.85
C LEU A 14 1.61 -4.85 1.70
N ASP A 15 1.48 -4.73 3.00
CA ASP A 15 2.31 -5.43 3.99
C ASP A 15 1.71 -6.81 4.24
N THR A 16 2.40 -7.86 3.82
CA THR A 16 1.94 -9.26 3.91
C THR A 16 2.17 -9.87 5.29
N GLY A 17 2.79 -9.14 6.23
CA GLY A 17 3.15 -9.66 7.55
C GLY A 17 4.19 -10.79 7.52
N LEU A 18 4.75 -11.12 6.35
CA LEU A 18 5.79 -12.16 6.19
C LEU A 18 7.10 -11.77 6.88
N PHE A 19 7.32 -10.47 7.07
CA PHE A 19 8.45 -9.93 7.80
C PHE A 19 7.97 -9.43 9.17
N ASN A 20 8.14 -10.25 10.21
CA ASN A 20 7.91 -9.87 11.62
C ASN A 20 8.80 -8.70 12.11
N ASP A 21 9.56 -8.06 11.23
CA ASP A 21 10.49 -6.99 11.52
C ASP A 21 10.05 -5.69 10.84
N THR A 22 9.08 -5.03 11.47
CA THR A 22 8.54 -3.71 11.12
C THR A 22 9.61 -2.62 10.90
N GLN A 23 10.84 -2.79 11.38
CA GLN A 23 11.92 -1.80 11.17
C GLN A 23 12.47 -1.82 9.74
N THR A 24 12.59 -2.99 9.13
CA THR A 24 13.00 -3.10 7.71
C THR A 24 11.91 -2.50 6.81
N LEU A 25 10.64 -2.69 7.19
CA LEU A 25 9.47 -2.15 6.52
C LEU A 25 9.46 -0.61 6.52
N SER A 26 9.66 -0.01 7.70
CA SER A 26 9.72 1.46 7.84
C SER A 26 10.92 2.04 7.10
N ALA A 27 12.08 1.38 7.14
CA ALA A 27 13.28 1.83 6.44
C ALA A 27 13.13 1.78 4.91
N ALA A 28 12.55 0.69 4.35
CA ALA A 28 12.33 0.57 2.90
C ALA A 28 11.33 1.60 2.37
N VAL A 29 10.28 1.91 3.15
CA VAL A 29 9.31 2.96 2.81
C VAL A 29 9.93 4.35 2.97
N GLN A 30 10.81 4.57 3.95
CA GLN A 30 11.57 5.83 4.10
C GLN A 30 12.59 6.08 2.97
N LEU A 31 13.04 5.03 2.27
CA LEU A 31 13.88 5.16 1.08
C LEU A 31 13.10 5.64 -0.15
N LEU A 32 11.76 5.64 -0.10
CA LEU A 32 10.94 6.26 -1.13
C LEU A 32 10.87 7.75 -0.83
N ASP A 33 11.30 8.60 -1.77
CA ASP A 33 11.28 10.08 -1.67
C ASP A 33 9.88 10.68 -1.41
N ILE A 34 8.85 9.85 -1.54
CA ILE A 34 7.44 10.20 -1.36
C ILE A 34 6.78 9.17 -0.44
N PRO A 35 5.97 9.60 0.55
CA PRO A 35 5.25 8.67 1.41
C PRO A 35 4.16 7.92 0.62
N PRO A 36 3.81 6.69 1.04
CA PRO A 36 2.74 5.94 0.40
C PRO A 36 1.41 6.66 0.57
N THR A 37 0.58 6.62 -0.47
CA THR A 37 -0.78 7.14 -0.41
C THR A 37 -1.63 6.29 0.54
N HIS A 38 -1.38 4.97 0.55
CA HIS A 38 -2.04 4.03 1.43
C HIS A 38 -1.07 2.91 1.84
N THR A 39 -1.21 2.47 3.09
CA THR A 39 -0.59 1.23 3.60
C THR A 39 -1.69 0.33 4.14
N ARG A 40 -1.65 -0.95 3.76
CA ARG A 40 -2.58 -1.98 4.22
C ARG A 40 -1.81 -3.22 4.62
N THR A 41 -2.03 -3.69 5.84
CA THR A 41 -1.52 -4.99 6.29
C THR A 41 -2.52 -6.08 5.94
N LEU A 42 -2.07 -7.09 5.20
CA LEU A 42 -2.82 -8.28 4.84
C LEU A 42 -2.71 -9.29 5.98
N VAL A 43 -3.84 -9.71 6.52
CA VAL A 43 -3.92 -10.78 7.52
C VAL A 43 -4.91 -11.81 7.00
N PRO A 44 -4.49 -12.68 6.04
CA PRO A 44 -5.43 -13.45 5.22
C PRO A 44 -6.40 -14.34 6.02
N ASP A 45 -5.97 -14.83 7.19
CA ASP A 45 -6.77 -15.66 8.10
C ASP A 45 -7.88 -14.90 8.83
N LYS A 46 -7.81 -13.56 8.86
CA LYS A 46 -8.78 -12.67 9.52
C LYS A 46 -9.57 -11.80 8.55
N MET A 47 -9.25 -11.88 7.26
CA MET A 47 -9.88 -11.06 6.22
C MET A 47 -11.12 -11.76 5.68
N THR A 48 -12.17 -10.97 5.52
CA THR A 48 -13.42 -11.35 4.84
C THR A 48 -13.32 -11.06 3.35
N ASP A 49 -14.24 -11.60 2.56
CA ASP A 49 -14.33 -11.30 1.12
C ASP A 49 -14.46 -9.79 0.85
N GLY A 50 -15.18 -9.06 1.71
CA GLY A 50 -15.29 -7.60 1.59
C GLY A 50 -13.96 -6.86 1.81
N ASP A 51 -13.12 -7.34 2.73
CA ASP A 51 -11.78 -6.78 2.91
C ASP A 51 -10.90 -6.98 1.67
N TRP A 52 -11.09 -8.10 0.96
CA TRP A 52 -10.39 -8.37 -0.30
C TRP A 52 -10.90 -7.47 -1.44
N ASP A 53 -12.20 -7.23 -1.52
CA ASP A 53 -12.80 -6.32 -2.50
C ASP A 53 -12.30 -4.86 -2.32
N ASP A 54 -12.16 -4.42 -1.07
CA ASP A 54 -11.61 -3.10 -0.75
C ASP A 54 -10.14 -2.97 -1.16
N ILE A 55 -9.34 -4.02 -0.94
CA ILE A 55 -7.94 -4.05 -1.36
C ILE A 55 -7.80 -4.10 -2.87
N LEU A 56 -8.64 -4.89 -3.55
CA LEU A 56 -8.69 -4.92 -5.02
C LEU A 56 -9.04 -3.55 -5.58
N SER A 57 -10.04 -2.88 -5.00
CA SER A 57 -10.42 -1.53 -5.39
C SER A 57 -9.26 -0.54 -5.23
N LEU A 58 -8.54 -0.63 -4.11
CA LEU A 58 -7.39 0.22 -3.80
C LEU A 58 -6.20 -0.02 -4.75
N VAL A 59 -5.91 -1.27 -5.08
CA VAL A 59 -4.87 -1.68 -6.03
C VAL A 59 -5.22 -1.15 -7.42
N LEU A 60 -6.46 -1.33 -7.86
CA LEU A 60 -6.92 -0.90 -9.18
C LEU A 60 -6.99 0.63 -9.32
N SER A 61 -7.21 1.36 -8.22
CA SER A 61 -7.24 2.83 -8.22
C SER A 61 -5.85 3.47 -8.14
N THR A 62 -4.79 2.68 -7.98
CA THR A 62 -3.44 3.17 -7.70
C THR A 62 -2.49 2.91 -8.87
N LYS A 63 -1.51 3.80 -9.11
CA LYS A 63 -0.55 3.64 -10.22
C LYS A 63 0.50 2.56 -9.97
N ARG A 64 0.92 2.36 -8.72
CA ARG A 64 1.95 1.38 -8.34
C ARG A 64 1.57 0.65 -7.05
N VAL A 65 1.82 -0.64 -7.04
CA VAL A 65 1.61 -1.50 -5.87
C VAL A 65 2.95 -2.08 -5.47
N ILE A 66 3.30 -1.92 -4.21
CA ILE A 66 4.51 -2.50 -3.63
C ILE A 66 4.03 -3.53 -2.60
N THR A 67 4.36 -4.79 -2.85
CA THR A 67 4.11 -5.88 -1.89
C THR A 67 5.38 -6.09 -1.07
N LEU A 68 5.23 -6.09 0.25
CA LEU A 68 6.33 -6.37 1.19
C LEU A 68 5.97 -7.55 2.05
#